data_AF-A0A399XZ58-F1
#
_entry.id   AF-A0A399XZ58-F1
#
_cell.length_a   1.000
_cell.length_b   1.000
_cell.length_c   1.000
_cell.angle_alpha   90.00
_cell.angle_beta   90.00
_cell.angle_gamma   90.00
#
_symmetry.space_group_name_H-M   'P 1'
#
loop_
_entity.id
_entity.type
_entity.pdbx_description
1 polymer ?
#
loop_
_entity_poly.entity_id
_entity_poly.type
_entity_poly.pdbx_seq_one_letter_code
_entity_poly.pdbx_strand_id
1 'polypeptide(L)'
;MRTTIAIDDNLLRRAKERARRRGITLGRLVEEALRREIAAEAERGERPELPVFHGTGVRPGVDLSSNRAIEELLDDGVPPEKLR
;
A
#
# COMPACT_ATOMS: atom_id res chain seq x y z
N MET A 1 -28.07 -1.53 0.22
CA MET A 1 -28.69 -2.72 0.83
C MET A 1 -28.97 -2.43 2.30
N ARG A 2 -30.03 -3.00 2.90
CA ARG A 2 -30.30 -2.89 4.34
C ARG A 2 -29.99 -4.22 5.01
N THR A 3 -29.14 -4.20 6.02
CA THR A 3 -28.72 -5.39 6.77
C THR A 3 -28.92 -5.13 8.26
N THR A 4 -29.46 -6.11 8.97
CA THR A 4 -29.58 -6.08 10.43
C THR A 4 -28.50 -6.95 11.02
N ILE A 5 -27.70 -6.41 11.94
CA ILE A 5 -26.62 -7.11 12.63
C ILE A 5 -26.82 -6.98 14.14
N ALA A 6 -26.40 -8.00 14.89
CA ALA A 6 -26.28 -7.89 16.34
C ALA A 6 -24.99 -7.14 16.68
N ILE A 7 -25.06 -6.17 17.58
CA ILE A 7 -23.92 -5.37 18.03
C ILE A 7 -24.03 -5.15 19.53
N ASP A 8 -22.91 -5.26 20.24
CA ASP A 8 -22.84 -4.92 21.66
C ASP A 8 -23.23 -3.45 21.90
N ASP A 9 -24.01 -3.19 22.95
CA ASP A 9 -24.55 -1.86 23.25
C ASP A 9 -23.46 -0.83 23.56
N ASN A 10 -22.38 -1.25 24.23
CA ASN A 10 -21.26 -0.36 24.54
C ASN A 10 -20.52 0.01 23.24
N LEU A 11 -20.30 -0.96 22.36
CA LEU A 11 -19.72 -0.72 21.05
C LEU A 11 -20.59 0.22 20.21
N LEU A 12 -21.91 0.00 20.18
CA LEU A 12 -22.85 0.85 19.46
C LEU A 12 -22.82 2.30 19.96
N ARG A 13 -22.77 2.50 21.28
CA ARG A 13 -22.65 3.82 21.90
C ARG A 13 -21.37 4.53 21.45
N ARG A 14 -20.23 3.85 21.54
CA ARG A 14 -18.92 4.40 21.11
C ARG A 14 -18.88 4.70 19.62
N ALA A 15 -19.49 3.85 18.80
CA ALA A 15 -19.59 4.06 17.35
C ALA A 15 -20.42 5.31 17.02
N LYS A 16 -21.57 5.51 17.68
CA LYS A 16 -22.40 6.71 17.52
C LYS A 16 -21.65 7.99 17.91
N GLU A 17 -20.93 7.97 19.03
CA GLU A 17 -20.11 9.10 19.48
C GLU A 17 -19.02 9.44 18.45
N ARG A 18 -18.31 8.42 17.93
CA ARG A 18 -17.30 8.62 16.89
C ARG A 18 -17.88 9.13 15.58
N ALA A 19 -19.06 8.65 15.17
CA ALA A 19 -19.76 9.13 13.99
C ALA A 19 -20.13 10.62 14.13
N ARG A 20 -20.70 11.01 15.27
CA ARG A 20 -21.00 12.43 15.59
C ARG A 20 -19.76 13.30 15.55
N ARG A 21 -18.67 12.88 16.20
CA ARG A 21 -17.40 13.63 16.22
C ARG A 21 -16.80 13.82 14.82
N ARG A 22 -17.03 12.87 13.90
CA ARG A 22 -16.59 12.94 12.50
C ARG A 22 -17.60 13.64 11.57
N GLY A 23 -18.78 14.00 12.06
CA GLY A 23 -19.83 14.60 11.22
C GLY A 23 -20.42 13.64 10.17
N ILE A 24 -20.37 12.32 10.40
CA ILE A 24 -20.89 11.31 9.47
C ILE A 24 -21.98 10.45 10.11
N THR A 25 -22.75 9.74 9.28
CA THR A 25 -23.75 8.78 9.75
C THR A 25 -23.10 7.52 10.33
N LEU A 26 -23.81 6.82 11.22
CA LEU A 26 -23.36 5.52 11.73
C LEU A 26 -23.17 4.50 10.60
N GLY A 27 -24.07 4.49 9.61
CA GLY A 27 -23.97 3.61 8.44
C GLY A 27 -22.67 3.83 7.66
N ARG A 28 -22.31 5.09 7.39
CA ARG A 28 -21.04 5.42 6.73
C ARG A 28 -19.83 5.00 7.56
N LEU A 29 -19.88 5.17 8.87
CA LEU A 29 -18.81 4.71 9.76
C LEU A 29 -18.62 3.19 9.67
N VAL A 30 -19.71 2.43 9.67
CA VAL A 30 -19.70 0.96 9.57
C VAL A 30 -19.18 0.52 8.21
N GLU A 31 -19.63 1.15 7.12
CA GLU A 31 -19.16 0.85 5.77
C GLU A 31 -17.65 1.10 5.62
N GLU A 32 -17.16 2.24 6.10
CA GLU A 32 -15.72 2.53 6.08
C GLU A 32 -14.91 1.54 6.93
N ALA A 33 -15.46 1.06 8.05
CA ALA A 33 -14.81 0.06 8.89
C ALA A 33 -14.73 -1.29 8.18
N LEU A 34 -15.82 -1.74 7.56
CA LEU A 34 -15.86 -2.99 6.80
C LEU A 34 -14.90 -2.95 5.59
N ARG A 35 -14.86 -1.83 4.86
CA ARG A 35 -13.92 -1.67 3.73
C ARG A 35 -12.47 -1.77 4.19
N ARG A 36 -12.13 -1.15 5.34
CA ARG A 36 -10.77 -1.23 5.91
C ARG A 36 -10.41 -2.66 6.32
N GLU A 37 -11.33 -3.38 6.96
CA GLU A 37 -11.09 -4.76 7.39
C GLU A 37 -10.82 -5.69 6.20
N ILE A 38 -11.67 -5.61 5.17
CA ILE A 38 -11.52 -6.42 3.95
C ILE A 38 -10.22 -6.05 3.21
N ALA A 39 -9.87 -4.77 3.12
CA ALA A 39 -8.63 -4.33 2.48
C ALA A 39 -7.37 -4.78 3.26
N ALA A 40 -7.40 -4.74 4.59
CA ALA A 40 -6.30 -5.19 5.43
C ALA A 40 -6.05 -6.71 5.31
N GLU A 41 -7.05 -7.49 4.91
CA GLU A 41 -6.87 -8.89 4.54
C GLU A 41 -6.18 -9.04 3.18
N ALA A 42 -6.50 -8.19 2.20
CA ALA A 42 -5.85 -8.20 0.90
C ALA A 42 -4.37 -7.77 0.96
N GLU A 43 -4.02 -6.82 1.84
CA GLU A 43 -2.63 -6.38 2.03
C GLU A 43 -1.76 -7.35 2.84
N ARG A 44 -2.35 -8.40 3.42
CA ARG A 44 -1.58 -9.52 4.03
C ARG A 44 -0.99 -10.48 3.00
N GLY A 45 -1.08 -10.16 1.70
CA GLY A 45 -0.23 -10.80 0.70
C GLY A 45 1.25 -10.66 1.07
N GLU A 46 2.04 -11.69 0.79
CA GLU A 46 3.49 -11.65 0.96
C GLU A 46 4.03 -10.34 0.37
N ARG A 47 4.68 -9.54 1.22
CA ARG A 47 5.39 -8.36 0.74
C ARG A 47 6.43 -8.87 -0.25
N PRO A 48 6.44 -8.41 -1.52
CA PRO A 48 7.41 -8.91 -2.47
C PRO A 48 8.80 -8.64 -1.89
N GLU A 49 9.65 -9.66 -1.90
CA GLU A 49 11.06 -9.47 -1.58
C GLU A 49 11.64 -8.51 -2.63
N LEU A 50 11.89 -7.27 -2.22
CA LEU A 50 12.56 -6.31 -3.08
C LEU A 50 14.03 -6.71 -3.14
N PRO A 51 14.60 -6.94 -4.34
CA PRO A 51 16.01 -7.24 -4.45
C PRO A 51 16.83 -6.07 -3.90
N VAL A 52 17.73 -6.35 -2.97
CA VAL A 52 18.71 -5.40 -2.45
C VAL A 52 19.96 -5.52 -3.30
N PHE A 53 20.35 -4.43 -3.97
CA PHE A 53 21.57 -4.38 -4.77
C PHE A 53 22.69 -3.73 -3.96
N HIS A 54 23.84 -4.41 -3.89
CA HIS A 54 25.07 -3.86 -3.35
C HIS A 54 26.00 -3.48 -4.51
N GLY A 55 26.60 -2.30 -4.44
CA GLY A 55 27.53 -1.81 -5.47
C GLY A 55 28.52 -0.81 -4.90
N THR A 56 29.63 -0.59 -5.59
CA THR A 56 30.72 0.32 -5.17
C THR A 56 30.45 1.78 -5.49
N GLY A 57 29.22 2.14 -5.86
CA GLY A 57 28.82 3.48 -6.27
C GLY A 57 28.38 3.54 -7.73
N VAL A 58 28.28 4.77 -8.25
CA VAL A 58 27.80 5.03 -9.61
C VAL A 58 28.85 4.62 -10.65
N ARG A 59 28.41 4.11 -11.80
CA ARG A 59 29.32 3.87 -12.92
C ARG A 59 29.83 5.22 -13.47
N PRO A 60 31.15 5.42 -13.60
CA PRO A 60 31.69 6.67 -14.14
C PRO A 60 31.14 6.96 -15.54
N GLY A 61 30.79 8.22 -15.80
CA GLY A 61 30.26 8.67 -17.09
C GLY A 61 28.75 8.48 -17.28
N VAL A 62 28.04 7.94 -16.28
CA VAL A 62 26.58 7.81 -16.31
C VAL A 62 25.93 8.96 -15.55
N ASP A 63 25.09 9.72 -16.26
CA ASP A 63 24.24 10.73 -15.65
C ASP A 63 22.93 10.09 -15.15
N LEU A 64 22.83 9.93 -13.83
CA LEU A 64 21.65 9.34 -13.17
C LEU A 64 20.43 10.28 -13.12
N SER A 65 20.57 11.54 -13.53
CA SER A 65 19.45 12.47 -13.64
C SER A 65 18.73 12.41 -14.99
N SER A 66 19.28 11.66 -15.95
CA SER A 66 18.74 11.48 -17.29
C SER A 66 18.18 10.07 -17.46
N ASN A 67 16.85 9.95 -17.52
CA ASN A 67 16.18 8.66 -17.78
C ASN A 67 16.68 7.99 -19.07
N ARG A 68 17.00 8.80 -20.10
CA ARG A 68 17.52 8.31 -21.38
C ARG A 68 18.89 7.65 -21.25
N ALA A 69 19.78 8.22 -20.45
CA ALA A 69 21.12 7.67 -20.23
C ALA A 69 21.08 6.36 -19.43
N ILE A 70 20.10 6.21 -18.54
CA ILE A 70 19.87 4.97 -17.80
C ILE A 70 19.28 3.89 -18.71
N GLU A 71 18.31 4.26 -19.57
CA GLU A 71 17.66 3.35 -20.52
C GLU A 71 18.66 2.74 -21.50
N GLU A 72 19.55 3.56 -22.09
CA GLU A 72 20.62 3.10 -22.98
C GLU A 72 21.55 2.05 -22.34
N LEU A 73 21.74 2.10 -21.01
CA LEU A 73 22.56 1.13 -20.27
C LEU A 73 21.83 -0.18 -19.95
N LEU A 74 20.50 -0.13 -19.82
CA LEU A 74 19.67 -1.30 -19.56
C LEU A 74 19.40 -2.09 -20.86
N ASP A 75 19.34 -1.41 -22.00
CA ASP A 75 19.14 -1.99 -23.33
C ASP A 75 20.37 -2.71 -23.91
N ASP A 76 21.56 -2.52 -23.32
CA ASP A 76 22.77 -3.32 -23.62
C ASP A 76 22.61 -4.83 -23.26
N GLY A 77 21.43 -5.24 -22.80
CA GLY A 77 20.99 -6.63 -22.79
C GLY A 77 21.65 -7.49 -21.70
N VAL A 78 22.27 -6.87 -20.70
CA VAL A 78 22.80 -7.60 -19.53
C VAL A 78 21.65 -7.76 -18.53
N PRO A 79 21.14 -8.99 -18.32
CA PRO A 79 20.13 -9.23 -17.29
C PRO A 79 20.68 -8.78 -15.93
N PRO A 80 19.87 -8.15 -15.06
CA PRO A 80 20.32 -7.68 -13.74
C PRO A 80 20.91 -8.81 -12.88
N GLU A 81 20.57 -10.06 -13.17
CA GLU A 81 21.11 -11.28 -12.55
C GLU A 81 22.60 -11.54 -12.87
N LYS A 82 23.12 -10.97 -13.96
CA LYS A 82 24.51 -11.11 -14.42
C LYS A 82 25.44 -9.97 -13.98
N LEU A 83 24.91 -8.96 -13.27
CA LEU A 83 25.67 -7.87 -12.66
C LEU A 83 26.14 -8.20 -11.22
N ARG A 84 26.14 -9.49 -10.86
CA ARG A 84 26.63 -10.03 -9.58
C ARG A 84 28.14 -9.95 -9.45
#